data_AF-A0A7V3QIR2-F1
#
_entry.id   AF-A0A7V3QIR2-F1
#
_cell.length_a   1.000
_cell.length_b   1.000
_cell.length_c   1.000
_cell.angle_alpha   90.00
_cell.angle_beta   90.00
_cell.angle_gamma   90.00
#
_symmetry.space_group_name_H-M   'P 1'
#
loop_
_entity.id
_entity.type
_entity.pdbx_description
1 polymer ?
#
loop_
_entity_poly.entity_id
_entity_poly.type
_entity_poly.pdbx_seq_one_letter_code
_entity_poly.pdbx_strand_id
1 'polypeptide(L)'
;MKIGSEDIKIEFFTLAYSLANRVKGISSPNPAVGAVIVKNGKVVSMGATEPNYGKHAEIVAIENAKVPLKNATMIVTLEPHQFYGKNPPCTERIIEAGISKVFVGTIDKNPMVNGKGIARLKSAGVEVKVGFLEDDLLELNEDFFKFITTGKPFITVKYAMSIDGKLATITGDSKWISSESSREYVHSELRRKADAILVGVNTIIADNPYMTIRYKKKEYLYKQPLRCVVDPFGKTPIDSNVFSDDLPTLFFVSEKTSKDFLSYVSKANNKKYEIVSLINDRYLDVNEIVAKLGEMKIINLLVEGGGEVIGSFFDNNLVDKVFVFVSPRFLGGKGAKVIGGKGISKVEDSIKMYDVSAFRFEDDIMIKGYVEKPY
;
A
#
# COMPACT_ATOMS: atom_id res chain seq x y z
N MET A 1 14.60 5.82 22.35
CA MET A 1 15.86 5.05 22.27
C MET A 1 17.04 6.01 22.21
N LYS A 2 18.11 5.76 22.98
CA LYS A 2 19.31 6.61 23.00
C LYS A 2 20.01 6.59 21.63
N ILE A 3 19.70 7.55 20.76
CA ILE A 3 20.54 7.88 19.61
C ILE A 3 21.63 8.82 20.15
N GLY A 4 22.58 8.23 20.87
CA GLY A 4 23.59 8.95 21.61
C GLY A 4 24.90 8.21 21.57
N SER A 5 25.56 8.25 20.40
CA SER A 5 27.01 7.99 20.29
C SER A 5 27.65 8.42 18.96
N GLU A 6 26.97 9.08 18.00
CA GLU A 6 27.58 9.35 16.68
C GLU A 6 27.23 10.71 16.08
N ASP A 7 28.20 11.31 15.38
CA ASP A 7 28.29 12.68 14.83
C ASP A 7 27.22 13.08 13.79
N ILE A 8 26.06 12.42 13.74
CA ILE A 8 25.00 12.71 12.76
C ILE A 8 23.66 12.99 13.44
N LYS A 9 23.02 14.08 13.02
CA LYS A 9 21.77 14.56 13.61
C LYS A 9 20.60 13.66 13.25
N ILE A 10 19.74 13.37 14.22
CA ILE A 10 18.51 12.56 14.03
C ILE A 10 17.61 13.12 12.93
N GLU A 11 17.58 14.46 12.79
CA GLU A 11 16.82 15.19 11.76
C GLU A 11 17.09 14.69 10.34
N PHE A 12 18.31 14.22 10.05
CA PHE A 12 18.65 13.71 8.72
C PHE A 12 18.01 12.35 8.42
N PHE A 13 17.83 11.49 9.43
CA PHE A 13 17.09 10.23 9.28
C PHE A 13 15.59 10.51 9.11
N THR A 14 15.03 11.41 9.91
CA THR A 14 13.64 11.84 9.77
C THR A 14 13.37 12.44 8.39
N LEU A 15 14.34 13.19 7.84
CA LEU A 15 14.27 13.73 6.48
C LEU A 15 14.30 12.62 5.42
N ALA A 16 15.20 11.64 5.54
CA ALA A 16 15.25 10.49 4.64
C ALA A 16 13.93 9.68 4.68
N TYR A 17 13.38 9.44 5.87
CA TYR A 17 12.07 8.81 6.05
C TYR A 17 10.94 9.63 5.38
N SER A 18 10.95 10.96 5.57
CA SER A 18 9.93 11.84 4.99
C SER A 18 9.97 11.82 3.46
N LEU A 19 11.16 11.76 2.86
CA LEU A 19 11.34 11.59 1.41
C LEU A 19 10.77 10.26 0.93
N ALA A 20 11.05 9.16 1.65
CA ALA A 20 10.51 7.83 1.35
C ALA A 20 8.97 7.81 1.44
N ASN A 21 8.39 8.29 2.54
CA ASN A 21 6.93 8.30 2.74
C ASN A 21 6.18 9.17 1.70
N ARG A 22 6.83 10.22 1.17
CA ARG A 22 6.26 11.04 0.10
C ARG A 22 6.06 10.25 -1.19
N VAL A 23 6.99 9.35 -1.54
CA VAL A 23 6.92 8.54 -2.76
C VAL A 23 6.20 7.22 -2.58
N LYS A 24 5.73 6.89 -1.37
CA LYS A 24 4.92 5.69 -1.11
C LYS A 24 3.66 5.67 -1.98
N GLY A 25 3.41 4.54 -2.65
CA GLY A 25 2.35 4.37 -3.66
C GLY A 25 2.76 4.87 -5.05
N ILE A 26 3.57 5.93 -5.14
CA ILE A 26 4.06 6.51 -6.40
C ILE A 26 5.19 5.67 -7.01
N SER A 27 6.15 5.23 -6.18
CA SER A 27 7.29 4.40 -6.61
C SER A 27 6.92 2.95 -6.89
N SER A 28 5.75 2.49 -6.42
CA SER A 28 5.32 1.10 -6.54
C SER A 28 5.37 0.59 -7.99
N PRO A 29 5.85 -0.64 -8.25
CA PRO A 29 6.16 -1.70 -7.27
C PRO A 29 7.55 -1.63 -6.63
N ASN A 30 8.36 -0.61 -6.96
CA ASN A 30 9.63 -0.41 -6.26
C ASN A 30 9.38 0.11 -4.83
N PRO A 31 10.25 -0.26 -3.87
CA PRO A 31 10.13 0.19 -2.50
C PRO A 31 10.23 1.72 -2.42
N ALA A 32 9.54 2.28 -1.44
CA ALA A 32 9.64 3.68 -1.11
C ALA A 32 10.96 3.91 -0.35
N VAL A 33 11.93 4.54 -1.03
CA VAL A 33 13.26 4.82 -0.48
C VAL A 33 13.52 6.32 -0.53
N GLY A 34 14.14 6.83 0.53
CA GLY A 34 14.65 8.19 0.62
C GLY A 34 16.14 8.16 0.94
N ALA A 35 16.89 9.09 0.36
CA ALA A 35 18.31 9.23 0.57
C ALA A 35 18.68 10.71 0.81
N VAL A 36 19.54 10.94 1.79
CA VAL A 36 20.06 12.27 2.16
C VAL A 36 21.57 12.18 2.18
N ILE A 37 22.26 13.12 1.52
CA ILE A 37 23.72 13.21 1.55
C ILE A 37 24.12 14.42 2.38
N VAL A 38 24.97 14.17 3.37
CA VAL A 38 25.46 15.13 4.36
C VAL A 38 26.96 15.30 4.20
N LYS A 39 27.42 16.56 4.18
CA LYS A 39 28.84 16.90 4.19
C LYS A 39 29.07 18.09 5.12
N ASN A 40 30.11 17.99 5.97
CA ASN A 40 30.44 19.01 6.97
C ASN A 40 29.23 19.41 7.84
N GLY A 41 28.44 18.41 8.26
CA GLY A 41 27.25 18.60 9.11
C GLY A 41 26.05 19.26 8.43
N LYS A 42 26.05 19.42 7.09
CA LYS A 42 24.96 20.03 6.33
C LYS A 42 24.45 19.08 5.24
N VAL A 43 23.14 19.09 4.99
CA VAL A 43 22.56 18.42 3.83
C VAL A 43 23.04 19.11 2.56
N VAL A 44 23.65 18.35 1.66
CA VAL A 44 24.14 18.84 0.36
C VAL A 44 23.35 18.31 -0.83
N SER A 45 22.62 17.20 -0.65
CA SER A 45 21.74 16.64 -1.66
C SER A 45 20.69 15.70 -1.05
N MET A 46 19.62 15.45 -1.79
CA MET A 46 18.51 14.60 -1.42
C MET A 46 17.96 13.87 -2.65
N GLY A 47 17.40 12.69 -2.42
CA GLY A 47 16.73 11.89 -3.44
C GLY A 47 15.67 10.98 -2.85
N ALA A 48 14.72 10.58 -3.70
CA ALA A 48 13.71 9.59 -3.41
C ALA A 48 13.50 8.72 -4.65
N THR A 49 13.03 7.49 -4.48
CA THR A 49 12.78 6.58 -5.61
C THR A 49 11.82 7.22 -6.61
N GLU A 50 12.21 7.26 -7.88
CA GLU A 50 11.35 7.75 -8.96
C GLU A 50 10.27 6.72 -9.36
N PRO A 51 9.11 7.17 -9.86
CA PRO A 51 8.08 6.28 -10.39
C PRO A 51 8.54 5.50 -11.63
N ASN A 52 7.71 4.56 -12.10
CA ASN A 52 7.86 3.88 -13.40
C ASN A 52 9.21 3.15 -13.59
N TYR A 53 9.72 2.54 -12.52
CA TYR A 53 11.05 1.91 -12.53
C TYR A 53 12.16 2.89 -12.96
N GLY A 54 12.06 4.14 -12.48
CA GLY A 54 13.06 5.18 -12.64
C GLY A 54 14.27 4.97 -11.72
N LYS A 55 14.99 6.04 -11.43
CA LYS A 55 16.20 5.99 -10.60
C LYS A 55 15.85 5.74 -9.13
N HIS A 56 16.74 5.01 -8.45
CA HIS A 56 16.64 4.79 -7.02
C HIS A 56 17.07 6.04 -6.24
N ALA A 57 16.65 6.14 -4.98
CA ALA A 57 16.85 7.32 -4.15
C ALA A 57 18.33 7.73 -4.04
N GLU A 58 19.24 6.76 -3.93
CA GLU A 58 20.69 6.96 -3.82
C GLU A 58 21.25 7.59 -5.10
N ILE A 59 20.80 7.10 -6.26
CA ILE A 59 21.22 7.63 -7.57
C ILE A 59 20.71 9.06 -7.74
N VAL A 60 19.44 9.29 -7.43
CA VAL A 60 18.83 10.63 -7.48
C VAL A 60 19.58 11.59 -6.55
N ALA A 61 19.90 11.17 -5.33
CA ALA A 61 20.64 12.00 -4.39
C ALA A 61 22.07 12.30 -4.87
N ILE A 62 22.76 11.32 -5.48
CA ILE A 62 24.10 11.52 -6.03
C ILE A 62 24.07 12.50 -7.21
N GLU A 63 23.15 12.32 -8.15
CA GLU A 63 23.07 13.15 -9.36
C GLU A 63 22.56 14.56 -9.10
N ASN A 64 21.71 14.76 -8.08
CA ASN A 64 21.25 16.09 -7.68
C ASN A 64 22.33 16.92 -6.96
N ALA A 65 23.44 16.29 -6.53
CA ALA A 65 24.47 16.96 -5.77
C ALA A 65 25.21 18.01 -6.62
N LYS A 66 25.21 19.25 -6.15
CA LYS A 66 25.91 20.38 -6.80
C LYS A 66 27.33 20.61 -6.28
N VAL A 67 27.81 19.71 -5.42
CA VAL A 67 29.12 19.80 -4.76
C VAL A 67 29.81 18.43 -4.78
N PRO A 68 31.16 18.37 -4.70
CA PRO A 68 31.87 17.10 -4.64
C PRO A 68 31.45 16.25 -3.43
N LEU A 69 31.13 14.98 -3.66
CA LEU A 69 30.64 14.04 -2.65
C LEU A 69 31.72 13.23 -1.93
N LYS A 70 32.99 13.36 -2.35
CA LYS A 70 34.12 12.71 -1.69
C LYS A 70 34.11 12.98 -0.18
N ASN A 71 34.23 11.92 0.61
CA ASN A 71 34.18 11.89 2.08
C ASN A 71 32.84 12.37 2.69
N ALA A 72 31.75 12.41 1.92
CA ALA A 72 30.42 12.68 2.44
C ALA A 72 29.84 11.44 3.14
N THR A 73 28.76 11.68 3.89
CA THR A 73 27.94 10.62 4.48
C THR A 73 26.59 10.54 3.77
N MET A 74 26.16 9.33 3.42
CA MET A 74 24.80 9.09 2.94
C MET A 74 23.96 8.47 4.05
N ILE A 75 22.71 8.89 4.16
CA ILE A 75 21.67 8.24 4.97
C ILE A 75 20.62 7.76 3.99
N VAL A 76 20.33 6.47 3.98
CA VAL A 76 19.38 5.83 3.07
C VAL A 76 18.43 4.94 3.86
N THR A 77 17.14 4.97 3.52
CA THR A 77 16.12 4.28 4.31
C THR A 77 16.09 2.76 4.11
N LEU A 78 16.62 2.26 2.99
CA LEU A 78 16.66 0.82 2.68
C LEU A 78 18.06 0.44 2.21
N GLU A 79 18.46 -0.82 2.41
CA GLU A 79 19.73 -1.34 1.94
C GLU A 79 19.94 -1.10 0.42
N PRO A 80 21.07 -0.48 0.02
CA PRO A 80 21.39 -0.31 -1.39
C PRO A 80 21.61 -1.64 -2.11
N HIS A 81 20.95 -1.85 -3.25
CA HIS A 81 21.14 -3.07 -4.05
C HIS A 81 22.52 -3.13 -4.72
N GLN A 82 23.01 -4.34 -4.96
CA GLN A 82 24.31 -4.59 -5.61
C GLN A 82 24.24 -5.32 -6.96
N PHE A 83 23.06 -5.78 -7.37
CA PHE A 83 22.92 -6.55 -8.60
C PHE A 83 22.63 -5.63 -9.79
N TYR A 84 23.09 -6.05 -10.98
CA TYR A 84 22.78 -5.37 -12.23
C TYR A 84 21.34 -5.69 -12.64
N GLY A 85 20.51 -4.66 -12.66
CA GLY A 85 19.16 -4.72 -13.21
C GLY A 85 19.01 -3.73 -14.36
N LYS A 86 17.85 -3.07 -14.43
CA LYS A 86 17.63 -1.94 -15.36
C LYS A 86 18.55 -0.75 -15.05
N ASN A 87 18.83 -0.51 -13.76
CA ASN A 87 19.78 0.49 -13.28
C ASN A 87 21.08 -0.19 -12.84
N PRO A 88 22.25 0.47 -12.97
CA PRO A 88 23.49 0.04 -12.34
C PRO A 88 23.33 -0.09 -10.82
N PRO A 89 24.12 -0.95 -10.16
CA PRO A 89 24.07 -1.12 -8.71
C PRO A 89 24.23 0.20 -7.93
N CYS A 90 23.32 0.49 -7.00
CA CYS A 90 23.45 1.64 -6.12
C CYS A 90 24.76 1.60 -5.31
N THR A 91 25.23 0.41 -4.92
CA THR A 91 26.52 0.26 -4.22
C THR A 91 27.70 0.81 -5.02
N GLU A 92 27.78 0.52 -6.32
CA GLU A 92 28.88 1.00 -7.16
C GLU A 92 28.81 2.52 -7.33
N ARG A 93 27.60 3.07 -7.51
CA ARG A 93 27.41 4.52 -7.61
C ARG A 93 27.83 5.27 -6.34
N ILE A 94 27.55 4.70 -5.17
CA ILE A 94 27.98 5.24 -3.87
C ILE A 94 29.51 5.23 -3.76
N ILE A 95 30.15 4.13 -4.16
CA ILE A 95 31.61 3.97 -4.13
C ILE A 95 32.28 4.97 -5.10
N GLU A 96 31.80 5.04 -6.35
CA GLU A 96 32.28 5.97 -7.38
C GLU A 96 32.15 7.43 -6.96
N ALA A 97 31.07 7.79 -6.25
CA ALA A 97 30.87 9.13 -5.72
C ALA A 97 31.87 9.51 -4.60
N GLY A 98 32.62 8.54 -4.07
CA GLY A 98 33.59 8.72 -3.00
C GLY A 98 32.94 8.94 -1.63
N ILE A 99 31.70 8.49 -1.44
CA ILE A 99 31.01 8.52 -0.13
C ILE A 99 31.74 7.56 0.81
N SER A 100 32.17 8.05 1.97
CA SER A 100 32.99 7.27 2.90
C SER A 100 32.18 6.63 4.03
N LYS A 101 30.94 7.07 4.24
CA LYS A 101 30.05 6.58 5.30
C LYS A 101 28.62 6.45 4.81
N VAL A 102 27.95 5.35 5.15
CA VAL A 102 26.55 5.10 4.82
C VAL A 102 25.80 4.62 6.07
N PHE A 103 24.72 5.32 6.40
CA PHE A 103 23.73 4.88 7.36
C PHE A 103 22.53 4.29 6.63
N VAL A 104 22.19 3.04 6.95
CA VAL A 104 21.09 2.29 6.36
C VAL A 104 19.97 2.16 7.39
N GLY A 105 18.75 2.50 7.00
CA GLY A 105 17.59 2.39 7.87
C GLY A 105 17.28 0.94 8.23
N THR A 106 16.81 0.16 7.25
CA THR A 106 16.53 -1.27 7.39
C THR A 106 17.24 -2.12 6.32
N ILE A 107 17.50 -3.39 6.65
CA ILE A 107 17.98 -4.41 5.72
C ILE A 107 16.85 -4.78 4.74
N ASP A 108 17.19 -4.97 3.47
CA ASP A 108 16.20 -5.38 2.46
C ASP A 108 15.89 -6.88 2.60
N LYS A 109 14.59 -7.24 2.65
CA LYS A 109 14.15 -8.64 2.72
C LYS A 109 14.20 -9.35 1.37
N ASN A 110 14.46 -8.63 0.27
CA ASN A 110 14.70 -9.23 -1.04
C ASN A 110 15.88 -10.21 -0.96
N PRO A 111 15.71 -11.51 -1.28
CA PRO A 111 16.78 -12.50 -1.22
C PRO A 111 18.01 -12.17 -2.09
N MET A 112 17.83 -11.34 -3.12
CA MET A 112 18.93 -10.86 -3.97
C MET A 112 19.75 -9.75 -3.33
N VAL A 113 19.23 -9.05 -2.32
CA VAL A 113 19.87 -7.91 -1.64
C VAL A 113 20.31 -8.27 -0.23
N ASN A 114 19.39 -8.76 0.61
CA ASN A 114 19.53 -9.13 2.02
C ASN A 114 20.97 -9.23 2.58
N GLY A 115 21.48 -8.10 3.08
CA GLY A 115 22.78 -7.94 3.73
C GLY A 115 23.99 -7.90 2.79
N LYS A 116 23.81 -8.33 1.55
CA LYS A 116 24.88 -8.38 0.57
C LYS A 116 25.33 -6.95 0.22
N GLY A 117 24.40 -6.01 0.04
CA GLY A 117 24.72 -4.63 -0.40
C GLY A 117 25.57 -3.91 0.63
N ILE A 118 25.23 -4.10 1.90
CA ILE A 118 26.04 -3.69 3.05
C ILE A 118 27.44 -4.32 2.99
N ALA A 119 27.54 -5.63 2.72
CA ALA A 119 28.84 -6.30 2.61
C ALA A 119 29.70 -5.73 1.48
N ARG A 120 29.09 -5.43 0.32
CA ARG A 120 29.79 -4.83 -0.83
C ARG A 120 30.35 -3.44 -0.54
N LEU A 121 29.58 -2.59 0.15
CA LEU A 121 30.04 -1.27 0.57
C LEU A 121 31.21 -1.37 1.57
N LYS A 122 31.09 -2.25 2.56
CA LYS A 122 32.17 -2.50 3.53
C LYS A 122 33.45 -2.99 2.88
N SER A 123 33.37 -3.90 1.89
CA SER A 123 34.55 -4.39 1.18
C SER A 123 35.25 -3.33 0.33
N ALA A 124 34.54 -2.27 -0.07
CA ALA A 124 35.11 -1.09 -0.73
C ALA A 124 35.70 -0.05 0.24
N GLY A 125 35.69 -0.31 1.55
CA GLY A 125 36.20 0.61 2.57
C GLY A 125 35.21 1.69 3.01
N VAL A 126 33.92 1.56 2.66
CA VAL A 126 32.86 2.45 3.16
C VAL A 126 32.45 2.02 4.59
N GLU A 127 32.40 2.95 5.54
CA GLU A 127 31.87 2.69 6.88
C GLU A 127 30.34 2.56 6.79
N VAL A 128 29.77 1.42 7.19
CA VAL A 128 28.31 1.18 7.11
C VAL A 128 27.71 0.84 8.47
N LYS A 129 26.63 1.54 8.83
CA LYS A 129 25.81 1.30 10.02
C LYS A 129 24.36 1.09 9.66
N VAL A 130 23.65 0.26 10.42
CA VAL A 130 22.31 -0.25 10.09
C VAL A 130 21.42 -0.18 11.33
N GLY A 131 20.10 -0.06 11.15
CA GLY A 131 19.10 -0.16 12.23
C GLY A 131 18.61 1.20 12.73
N PHE A 132 18.30 2.12 11.82
CA PHE A 132 17.82 3.47 12.15
C PHE A 132 16.38 3.65 11.67
N LEU A 133 15.47 3.97 12.60
CA LEU A 133 14.02 4.04 12.33
C LEU A 133 13.48 2.72 11.74
N GLU A 134 14.03 1.58 12.18
CA GLU A 134 13.78 0.27 11.57
C GLU A 134 12.29 -0.09 11.59
N ASP A 135 11.61 0.01 12.73
CA ASP A 135 10.18 -0.30 12.86
C ASP A 135 9.31 0.54 11.90
N ASP A 136 9.54 1.86 11.86
CA ASP A 136 8.82 2.77 10.96
C ASP A 136 9.07 2.45 9.48
N LEU A 137 10.29 2.00 9.15
CA LEU A 137 10.69 1.67 7.78
C LEU A 137 10.22 0.29 7.34
N LEU A 138 10.10 -0.65 8.28
CA LEU A 138 9.43 -1.93 8.08
C LEU A 138 7.95 -1.72 7.80
N GLU A 139 7.23 -0.92 8.61
CA GLU A 139 5.83 -0.56 8.34
C GLU A 139 5.71 0.20 7.00
N LEU A 140 6.64 1.11 6.69
CA LEU A 140 6.60 1.87 5.43
C LEU A 140 6.68 0.98 4.18
N ASN A 141 7.43 -0.13 4.22
CA ASN A 141 7.67 -1.02 3.06
C ASN A 141 7.13 -2.45 3.26
N GLU A 142 6.20 -2.65 4.19
CA GLU A 142 5.61 -3.96 4.51
C GLU A 142 5.00 -4.66 3.28
N ASP A 143 4.38 -3.89 2.40
CA ASP A 143 3.84 -4.35 1.11
C ASP A 143 4.91 -4.87 0.14
N PHE A 144 6.00 -4.12 0.00
CA PHE A 144 7.14 -4.52 -0.81
C PHE A 144 7.78 -5.78 -0.24
N PHE A 145 8.00 -5.84 1.06
CA PHE A 145 8.60 -7.00 1.71
C PHE A 145 7.73 -8.25 1.59
N LYS A 146 6.41 -8.13 1.79
CA LYS A 146 5.50 -9.26 1.55
C LYS A 146 5.52 -9.68 0.08
N PHE A 147 5.43 -8.73 -0.84
CA PHE A 147 5.37 -9.05 -2.27
C PHE A 147 6.67 -9.69 -2.77
N ILE A 148 7.83 -9.14 -2.43
CA ILE A 148 9.11 -9.65 -2.93
C ILE A 148 9.45 -11.04 -2.36
N THR A 149 8.90 -11.40 -1.21
CA THR A 149 9.13 -12.71 -0.57
C THR A 149 8.09 -13.76 -0.93
N THR A 150 6.85 -13.37 -1.25
CA THR A 150 5.74 -14.32 -1.47
C THR A 150 5.12 -14.27 -2.87
N GLY A 151 5.38 -13.20 -3.63
CA GLY A 151 4.68 -12.89 -4.87
C GLY A 151 3.23 -12.42 -4.70
N LYS A 152 2.75 -12.28 -3.46
CA LYS A 152 1.37 -11.88 -3.15
C LYS A 152 1.31 -10.41 -2.67
N PRO A 153 0.26 -9.66 -3.04
CA PRO A 153 0.00 -8.34 -2.48
C PRO A 153 -0.13 -8.38 -0.95
N PHE A 154 0.25 -7.29 -0.31
CA PHE A 154 -0.17 -6.96 1.04
C PHE A 154 -1.57 -6.35 1.02
N ILE A 155 -2.43 -6.89 1.86
CA ILE A 155 -3.87 -6.73 1.82
C ILE A 155 -4.30 -6.03 3.09
N THR A 156 -4.72 -4.79 2.91
CA THR A 156 -5.33 -3.99 3.97
C THR A 156 -6.84 -4.04 3.81
N VAL A 157 -7.55 -4.52 4.82
CA VAL A 157 -9.01 -4.37 4.92
C VAL A 157 -9.35 -3.09 5.65
N LYS A 158 -10.22 -2.27 5.06
CA LYS A 158 -10.76 -1.08 5.69
C LYS A 158 -12.27 -1.10 5.69
N TYR A 159 -12.88 -0.77 6.83
CA TYR A 159 -14.31 -0.53 6.92
C TYR A 159 -14.64 0.56 7.94
N ALA A 160 -15.84 1.13 7.81
CA ALA A 160 -16.40 2.07 8.78
C ALA A 160 -17.72 1.51 9.29
N MET A 161 -17.92 1.55 10.61
CA MET A 161 -19.09 0.99 11.27
C MET A 161 -19.58 1.91 12.39
N SER A 162 -20.84 1.72 12.76
CA SER A 162 -21.40 2.22 14.01
C SER A 162 -20.79 1.51 15.23
N ILE A 163 -20.99 2.04 16.44
CA ILE A 163 -20.46 1.44 17.67
C ILE A 163 -21.08 0.06 17.96
N ASP A 164 -22.28 -0.21 17.44
CA ASP A 164 -22.96 -1.50 17.48
C ASP A 164 -22.67 -2.40 16.26
N GLY A 165 -21.63 -2.08 15.49
CA GLY A 165 -21.04 -2.96 14.49
C GLY A 165 -21.84 -3.11 13.19
N LYS A 166 -22.43 -2.02 12.68
CA LYS A 166 -23.21 -2.02 11.43
C LYS A 166 -22.55 -1.16 10.34
N LEU A 167 -22.56 -1.65 9.10
CA LEU A 167 -22.09 -0.91 7.91
C LEU A 167 -23.16 0.00 7.28
N ALA A 168 -24.44 -0.28 7.55
CA ALA A 168 -25.57 0.43 6.97
C ALA A 168 -26.82 0.21 7.83
N THR A 169 -27.81 1.07 7.64
CA THR A 169 -29.17 0.90 8.20
C THR A 169 -29.90 -0.29 7.54
N ILE A 170 -31.09 -0.64 8.03
CA ILE A 170 -31.91 -1.74 7.47
C ILE A 170 -32.36 -1.50 6.02
N THR A 171 -32.37 -0.26 5.55
CA THR A 171 -32.69 0.11 4.16
C THR A 171 -31.45 0.16 3.27
N GLY A 172 -30.26 -0.09 3.83
CA GLY A 172 -29.00 -0.01 3.10
C GLY A 172 -28.37 1.38 3.07
N ASP A 173 -28.97 2.39 3.71
CA ASP A 173 -28.34 3.71 3.83
C ASP A 173 -27.07 3.63 4.69
N SER A 174 -25.94 3.94 4.07
CA SER A 174 -24.58 3.80 4.58
C SER A 174 -23.83 5.15 4.56
N LYS A 175 -24.46 6.22 4.03
CA LYS A 175 -23.75 7.46 3.72
C LYS A 175 -23.29 8.14 5.00
N TRP A 176 -21.97 8.26 5.10
CA TRP A 176 -21.26 9.06 6.10
C TRP A 176 -21.52 8.62 7.55
N ILE A 177 -21.41 7.30 7.78
CA ILE A 177 -21.26 6.74 9.13
C ILE A 177 -20.01 7.34 9.79
N SER A 178 -18.86 7.31 9.12
CA SER A 178 -17.65 7.96 9.59
C SER A 178 -17.65 9.48 9.32
N SER A 179 -17.02 10.23 10.20
CA SER A 179 -16.65 11.66 10.14
C SER A 179 -15.91 12.07 8.86
N GLU A 180 -15.80 13.38 8.65
CA GLU A 180 -15.07 13.94 7.52
C GLU A 180 -13.57 13.69 7.64
N SER A 181 -12.96 13.96 8.80
CA SER A 181 -11.53 13.67 9.03
C SER A 181 -11.17 12.20 8.82
N SER A 182 -12.04 11.26 9.19
CA SER A 182 -11.84 9.84 8.89
C SER A 182 -11.78 9.56 7.39
N ARG A 183 -12.68 10.18 6.60
CA ARG A 183 -12.69 10.04 5.14
C ARG A 183 -11.47 10.72 4.51
N GLU A 184 -11.05 11.87 5.01
CA GLU A 184 -9.82 12.55 4.56
C GLU A 184 -8.59 11.67 4.79
N TYR A 185 -8.47 11.03 5.96
CA TYR A 185 -7.37 10.10 6.26
C TYR A 185 -7.35 8.91 5.30
N VAL A 186 -8.50 8.32 5.01
CA VAL A 186 -8.60 7.22 4.03
C VAL A 186 -8.07 7.67 2.66
N HIS A 187 -8.40 8.89 2.23
CA HIS A 187 -7.90 9.42 0.97
C HIS A 187 -6.39 9.74 1.01
N SER A 188 -5.89 10.34 2.09
CA SER A 188 -4.51 10.83 2.18
C SER A 188 -3.49 9.75 2.53
N GLU A 189 -3.88 8.76 3.34
CA GLU A 189 -2.98 7.74 3.86
C GLU A 189 -3.23 6.36 3.29
N LEU A 190 -4.49 5.93 3.11
CA LEU A 190 -4.76 4.56 2.63
C LEU A 190 -4.78 4.50 1.11
N ARG A 191 -5.75 5.18 0.46
CA ARG A 191 -5.93 5.14 -0.99
C ARG A 191 -4.74 5.70 -1.76
N ARG A 192 -4.05 6.72 -1.21
CA ARG A 192 -2.82 7.28 -1.81
C ARG A 192 -1.68 6.27 -1.89
N LYS A 193 -1.58 5.38 -0.91
CA LYS A 193 -0.49 4.40 -0.81
C LYS A 193 -0.82 3.07 -1.49
N ALA A 194 -2.11 2.82 -1.76
CA ALA A 194 -2.59 1.61 -2.42
C ALA A 194 -2.29 1.61 -3.93
N ASP A 195 -1.98 0.43 -4.47
CA ASP A 195 -1.89 0.23 -5.91
C ASP A 195 -3.26 -0.10 -6.51
N ALA A 196 -4.11 -0.77 -5.74
CA ALA A 196 -5.46 -1.12 -6.14
C ALA A 196 -6.44 -0.96 -4.97
N ILE A 197 -7.68 -0.61 -5.30
CA ILE A 197 -8.82 -0.63 -4.37
C ILE A 197 -9.79 -1.69 -4.88
N LEU A 198 -10.21 -2.61 -4.01
CA LEU A 198 -11.16 -3.66 -4.35
C LEU A 198 -12.47 -3.53 -3.60
N VAL A 199 -13.58 -3.61 -4.34
CA VAL A 199 -14.94 -3.71 -3.81
C VAL A 199 -15.73 -4.80 -4.51
N GLY A 200 -16.84 -5.22 -3.90
CA GLY A 200 -17.83 -6.07 -4.57
C GLY A 200 -18.87 -5.25 -5.32
N VAL A 201 -19.51 -5.84 -6.32
CA VAL A 201 -20.55 -5.19 -7.13
C VAL A 201 -21.68 -4.58 -6.29
N ASN A 202 -22.05 -5.18 -5.17
CA ASN A 202 -23.10 -4.65 -4.29
C ASN A 202 -22.73 -3.28 -3.69
N THR A 203 -21.45 -3.02 -3.44
CA THR A 203 -20.97 -1.69 -3.03
C THR A 203 -21.14 -0.69 -4.17
N ILE A 204 -20.89 -1.10 -5.43
CA ILE A 204 -21.14 -0.23 -6.58
C ILE A 204 -22.63 0.11 -6.71
N ILE A 205 -23.50 -0.88 -6.58
CA ILE A 205 -24.95 -0.70 -6.71
C ILE A 205 -25.50 0.18 -5.59
N ALA A 206 -25.06 -0.03 -4.34
CA ALA A 206 -25.59 0.70 -3.18
C ALA A 206 -25.04 2.13 -3.07
N ASP A 207 -23.71 2.28 -3.21
CA ASP A 207 -23.03 3.53 -2.86
C ASP A 207 -22.59 4.33 -4.10
N ASN A 208 -22.55 3.71 -5.27
CA ASN A 208 -22.05 4.26 -6.52
C ASN A 208 -20.72 5.04 -6.34
N PRO A 209 -19.66 4.43 -5.77
CA PRO A 209 -18.43 5.16 -5.43
C PRO A 209 -17.57 5.41 -6.67
N TYR A 210 -16.79 6.48 -6.64
CA TYR A 210 -15.75 6.74 -7.65
C TYR A 210 -14.51 5.85 -7.49
N MET A 211 -14.23 5.38 -6.26
CA MET A 211 -13.02 4.61 -5.90
C MET A 211 -11.69 5.32 -6.23
N THR A 212 -11.65 6.64 -6.05
CA THR A 212 -10.47 7.48 -6.33
C THR A 212 -9.84 8.07 -5.08
N ILE A 213 -8.64 8.62 -5.23
CA ILE A 213 -8.03 9.57 -4.30
C ILE A 213 -8.64 10.95 -4.60
N ARG A 214 -9.35 11.50 -3.61
CA ARG A 214 -9.87 12.87 -3.64
C ARG A 214 -9.20 13.61 -2.50
N TYR A 215 -8.13 14.33 -2.83
CA TYR A 215 -7.31 14.99 -1.84
C TYR A 215 -6.99 16.41 -2.27
N LYS A 216 -6.94 17.33 -1.29
CA LYS A 216 -6.82 18.78 -1.51
C LYS A 216 -5.49 19.17 -2.18
N LYS A 217 -4.42 18.39 -2.01
CA LYS A 217 -3.12 18.64 -2.67
C LYS A 217 -3.04 17.90 -4.02
N LYS A 218 -3.03 18.67 -5.11
CA LYS A 218 -2.97 18.18 -6.50
C LYS A 218 -1.79 17.24 -6.77
N GLU A 219 -0.69 17.38 -6.03
CA GLU A 219 0.51 16.53 -6.21
C GLU A 219 0.28 15.05 -5.86
N TYR A 220 -0.77 14.71 -5.12
CA TYR A 220 -1.12 13.32 -4.83
C TYR A 220 -2.17 12.75 -5.78
N LEU A 221 -2.58 13.51 -6.80
CA LEU A 221 -3.48 13.06 -7.85
C LEU A 221 -2.73 12.47 -9.06
N TYR A 222 -1.40 12.46 -9.07
CA TYR A 222 -0.60 11.99 -10.21
C TYR A 222 -0.71 10.48 -10.47
N LYS A 223 -1.06 9.67 -9.47
CA LYS A 223 -1.34 8.24 -9.62
C LYS A 223 -2.62 7.90 -8.87
N GLN A 224 -3.61 7.37 -9.58
CA GLN A 224 -4.82 6.80 -8.99
C GLN A 224 -4.64 5.29 -8.85
N PRO A 225 -5.20 4.67 -7.79
CA PRO A 225 -5.19 3.22 -7.67
C PRO A 225 -6.05 2.58 -8.76
N LEU A 226 -5.66 1.37 -9.18
CA LEU A 226 -6.50 0.53 -10.02
C LEU A 226 -7.81 0.22 -9.29
N ARG A 227 -8.94 0.41 -9.96
CA ARG A 227 -10.26 0.08 -9.40
C ARG A 227 -10.55 -1.38 -9.71
N CYS A 228 -10.66 -2.23 -8.70
CA CYS A 228 -11.00 -3.64 -8.85
C CYS A 228 -12.44 -3.89 -8.39
N VAL A 229 -13.26 -4.47 -9.25
CA VAL A 229 -14.65 -4.81 -8.94
C VAL A 229 -14.86 -6.31 -9.06
N VAL A 230 -15.28 -6.95 -7.96
CA VAL A 230 -15.69 -8.35 -7.94
C VAL A 230 -17.17 -8.42 -8.32
N ASP A 231 -17.44 -8.82 -9.56
CA ASP A 231 -18.75 -8.86 -10.17
C ASP A 231 -18.95 -10.15 -10.96
N PRO A 232 -19.27 -11.27 -10.28
CA PRO A 232 -19.35 -12.58 -10.92
C PRO A 232 -20.31 -12.63 -12.12
N PHE A 233 -21.30 -11.76 -12.20
CA PHE A 233 -22.36 -11.84 -13.20
C PHE A 233 -22.51 -10.59 -14.09
N GLY A 234 -21.62 -9.60 -13.95
CA GLY A 234 -21.70 -8.36 -14.74
C GLY A 234 -22.91 -7.51 -14.38
N LYS A 235 -23.22 -7.38 -13.09
CA LYS A 235 -24.33 -6.58 -12.54
C LYS A 235 -23.98 -5.13 -12.30
N THR A 236 -22.72 -4.73 -12.49
CA THR A 236 -22.28 -3.34 -12.35
C THR A 236 -23.07 -2.47 -13.33
N PRO A 237 -23.86 -1.49 -12.85
CA PRO A 237 -24.63 -0.61 -13.73
C PRO A 237 -23.70 0.20 -14.66
N ILE A 238 -24.01 0.25 -15.94
CA ILE A 238 -23.18 0.93 -16.96
C ILE A 238 -23.15 2.46 -16.80
N ASP A 239 -24.07 3.02 -16.03
CA ASP A 239 -24.17 4.44 -15.66
C ASP A 239 -23.52 4.75 -14.29
N SER A 240 -22.87 3.77 -13.68
CA SER A 240 -22.14 3.96 -12.42
C SER A 240 -20.88 4.81 -12.57
N ASN A 241 -20.46 5.42 -11.47
CA ASN A 241 -19.31 6.32 -11.40
C ASN A 241 -17.98 5.63 -11.79
N VAL A 242 -17.87 4.31 -11.65
CA VAL A 242 -16.70 3.55 -12.12
C VAL A 242 -16.58 3.51 -13.65
N PHE A 243 -17.63 3.90 -14.39
CA PHE A 243 -17.61 4.10 -15.83
C PHE A 243 -17.59 5.57 -16.26
N SER A 244 -17.68 6.51 -15.31
CA SER A 244 -17.88 7.95 -15.57
C SER A 244 -16.60 8.73 -15.95
N ASP A 245 -15.44 8.10 -15.83
CA ASP A 245 -14.13 8.71 -16.09
C ASP A 245 -13.22 7.77 -16.90
N ASP A 246 -11.98 8.19 -17.16
CA ASP A 246 -10.99 7.42 -17.92
C ASP A 246 -10.01 6.64 -17.05
N LEU A 247 -10.31 6.45 -15.75
CA LEU A 247 -9.40 5.72 -14.86
C LEU A 247 -9.45 4.21 -15.13
N PRO A 248 -8.32 3.50 -14.96
CA PRO A 248 -8.28 2.05 -15.10
C PRO A 248 -9.25 1.33 -14.13
N THR A 249 -10.06 0.43 -14.68
CA THR A 249 -10.94 -0.44 -13.90
C THR A 249 -10.79 -1.89 -14.35
N LEU A 250 -10.52 -2.79 -13.41
CA LEU A 250 -10.45 -4.22 -13.59
C LEU A 250 -11.68 -4.89 -12.99
N PHE A 251 -12.40 -5.64 -13.81
CA PHE A 251 -13.55 -6.45 -13.40
C PHE A 251 -13.14 -7.91 -13.29
N PHE A 252 -13.32 -8.48 -12.10
CA PHE A 252 -13.25 -9.92 -11.90
C PHE A 252 -14.65 -10.49 -12.07
N VAL A 253 -14.79 -11.41 -13.01
CA VAL A 253 -16.10 -11.94 -13.43
C VAL A 253 -16.06 -13.46 -13.55
N SER A 254 -17.23 -14.11 -13.55
CA SER A 254 -17.34 -15.55 -13.86
C SER A 254 -17.27 -15.78 -15.36
N GLU A 255 -16.89 -16.97 -15.80
CA GLU A 255 -17.11 -17.42 -17.19
C GLU A 255 -18.59 -17.37 -17.61
N LYS A 256 -19.53 -17.39 -16.65
CA LYS A 256 -20.98 -17.29 -16.89
C LYS A 256 -21.51 -15.85 -16.91
N THR A 257 -20.61 -14.86 -16.97
CA THR A 257 -20.98 -13.43 -16.98
C THR A 257 -21.82 -13.06 -18.18
N SER A 258 -22.70 -12.06 -18.01
CA SER A 258 -23.54 -11.53 -19.08
C SER A 258 -22.72 -11.13 -20.32
N LYS A 259 -23.10 -11.67 -21.49
CA LYS A 259 -22.51 -11.29 -22.78
C LYS A 259 -22.66 -9.80 -23.08
N ASP A 260 -23.75 -9.18 -22.62
CA ASP A 260 -23.98 -7.76 -22.81
C ASP A 260 -22.99 -6.92 -22.00
N PHE A 261 -22.70 -7.33 -20.76
CA PHE A 261 -21.68 -6.69 -19.93
C PHE A 261 -20.29 -6.83 -20.56
N LEU A 262 -19.91 -8.05 -20.97
CA LEU A 262 -18.65 -8.31 -21.67
C LEU A 262 -18.54 -7.47 -22.95
N SER A 263 -19.61 -7.38 -23.74
CA SER A 263 -19.65 -6.58 -24.97
C SER A 263 -19.53 -5.08 -24.68
N TYR A 264 -20.21 -4.57 -23.66
CA TYR A 264 -20.14 -3.18 -23.25
C TYR A 264 -18.71 -2.81 -22.85
N VAL A 265 -18.12 -3.56 -21.91
CA VAL A 265 -16.75 -3.32 -21.44
C VAL A 265 -15.75 -3.43 -22.57
N SER A 266 -15.91 -4.42 -23.47
CA SER A 266 -15.05 -4.59 -24.65
C SER A 266 -15.23 -3.51 -25.73
N LYS A 267 -16.39 -2.85 -25.83
CA LYS A 267 -16.65 -1.78 -26.82
C LYS A 267 -16.28 -0.40 -26.29
N ALA A 268 -16.48 -0.17 -25.00
CA ALA A 268 -15.98 1.02 -24.30
C ALA A 268 -14.44 1.05 -24.19
N ASN A 269 -13.78 0.03 -24.74
CA ASN A 269 -12.39 -0.34 -24.53
C ASN A 269 -11.38 0.53 -25.29
N ASN A 270 -11.22 1.79 -24.86
CA ASN A 270 -9.98 2.54 -25.08
C ASN A 270 -8.84 2.05 -24.17
N LYS A 271 -8.76 0.74 -23.86
CA LYS A 271 -7.81 0.11 -22.92
C LYS A 271 -7.94 0.51 -21.45
N LYS A 272 -9.01 1.20 -21.06
CA LYS A 272 -9.25 1.63 -19.67
C LYS A 272 -10.00 0.62 -18.81
N TYR A 273 -10.71 -0.33 -19.42
CA TYR A 273 -11.44 -1.37 -18.69
C TYR A 273 -10.91 -2.74 -19.07
N GLU A 274 -10.55 -3.52 -18.06
CA GLU A 274 -10.05 -4.88 -18.22
C GLU A 274 -11.00 -5.87 -17.54
N ILE A 275 -11.10 -7.08 -18.11
CA ILE A 275 -11.88 -8.17 -17.56
C ILE A 275 -10.95 -9.36 -17.32
N VAL A 276 -10.99 -9.90 -16.10
CA VAL A 276 -10.42 -11.20 -15.76
C VAL A 276 -11.57 -12.15 -15.46
N SER A 277 -11.72 -13.14 -16.32
CA SER A 277 -12.68 -14.23 -16.14
C SER A 277 -12.05 -15.34 -15.29
N LEU A 278 -12.75 -15.79 -14.25
CA LEU A 278 -12.31 -16.85 -13.34
C LEU A 278 -13.26 -18.05 -13.40
N ILE A 279 -12.71 -19.25 -13.17
CA ILE A 279 -13.44 -20.53 -13.25
C ILE A 279 -14.23 -20.71 -11.96
N ASN A 280 -15.41 -20.11 -11.86
CA ASN A 280 -16.35 -20.39 -10.78
C ASN A 280 -17.77 -19.95 -11.13
N ASP A 281 -18.77 -20.62 -10.56
CA ASP A 281 -20.18 -20.43 -10.93
C ASP A 281 -20.89 -19.30 -10.20
N ARG A 282 -20.59 -19.08 -8.91
CA ARG A 282 -21.40 -18.17 -8.06
C ARG A 282 -20.60 -17.19 -7.21
N TYR A 283 -19.47 -17.63 -6.68
CA TYR A 283 -18.56 -16.80 -5.90
C TYR A 283 -17.18 -16.92 -6.53
N LEU A 284 -16.51 -15.79 -6.76
CA LEU A 284 -15.14 -15.82 -7.27
C LEU A 284 -14.19 -16.15 -6.12
N ASP A 285 -13.22 -17.02 -6.38
CA ASP A 285 -12.20 -17.34 -5.40
C ASP A 285 -11.25 -16.15 -5.23
N VAL A 286 -11.21 -15.61 -4.01
CA VAL A 286 -10.34 -14.47 -3.68
C VAL A 286 -8.86 -14.84 -3.74
N ASN A 287 -8.48 -16.13 -3.62
CA ASN A 287 -7.10 -16.56 -3.82
C ASN A 287 -6.67 -16.37 -5.27
N GLU A 288 -7.53 -16.71 -6.24
CA GLU A 288 -7.24 -16.49 -7.67
C GLU A 288 -7.16 -14.99 -7.99
N ILE A 289 -8.04 -14.17 -7.41
CA ILE A 289 -7.99 -12.71 -7.53
C ILE A 289 -6.65 -12.18 -7.01
N VAL A 290 -6.23 -12.58 -5.81
CA VAL A 290 -4.98 -12.14 -5.19
C VAL A 290 -3.77 -12.59 -6.02
N ALA A 291 -3.79 -13.83 -6.54
CA ALA A 291 -2.73 -14.33 -7.42
C ALA A 291 -2.62 -13.50 -8.70
N LYS A 292 -3.75 -13.19 -9.36
CA LYS A 292 -3.78 -12.37 -10.57
C LYS A 292 -3.28 -10.95 -10.32
N LEU A 293 -3.67 -10.33 -9.20
CA LEU A 293 -3.14 -9.03 -8.82
C LEU A 293 -1.62 -9.06 -8.58
N GLY A 294 -1.10 -10.14 -7.97
CA GLY A 294 0.32 -10.37 -7.82
C GLY A 294 1.07 -10.48 -9.15
N GLU A 295 0.53 -11.23 -10.13
CA GLU A 295 1.06 -11.31 -11.50
C GLU A 295 1.12 -9.93 -12.18
N MET A 296 0.13 -9.07 -11.91
CA MET A 296 0.08 -7.68 -12.39
C MET A 296 1.00 -6.73 -11.61
N LYS A 297 1.77 -7.23 -10.63
CA LYS A 297 2.65 -6.46 -9.73
C LYS A 297 1.91 -5.42 -8.90
N ILE A 298 0.65 -5.70 -8.56
CA ILE A 298 -0.06 -4.96 -7.51
C ILE A 298 0.48 -5.48 -6.18
N ILE A 299 1.20 -4.63 -5.45
CA ILE A 299 1.86 -5.04 -4.19
C ILE A 299 1.06 -4.60 -2.96
N ASN A 300 0.24 -3.55 -3.08
CA ASN A 300 -0.59 -3.04 -2.00
C ASN A 300 -2.07 -2.97 -2.43
N LEU A 301 -2.89 -3.85 -1.86
CA LEU A 301 -4.32 -3.94 -2.11
C LEU A 301 -5.11 -3.40 -0.93
N LEU A 302 -5.96 -2.40 -1.17
CA LEU A 302 -6.92 -1.89 -0.21
C LEU A 302 -8.31 -2.49 -0.49
N VAL A 303 -8.83 -3.31 0.42
CA VAL A 303 -10.18 -3.89 0.34
C VAL A 303 -11.13 -3.00 1.14
N GLU A 304 -12.03 -2.32 0.44
CA GLU A 304 -13.12 -1.50 1.03
C GLU A 304 -14.51 -2.10 0.74
N GLY A 305 -14.56 -3.32 0.19
CA GLY A 305 -15.79 -3.97 -0.27
C GLY A 305 -16.82 -4.23 0.84
N GLY A 306 -18.08 -4.46 0.46
CA GLY A 306 -19.13 -4.83 1.40
C GLY A 306 -18.83 -6.13 2.17
N GLY A 307 -19.62 -6.40 3.21
CA GLY A 307 -19.34 -7.44 4.20
C GLY A 307 -19.03 -8.84 3.63
N GLU A 308 -19.64 -9.24 2.52
CA GLU A 308 -19.34 -10.53 1.86
C GLU A 308 -17.93 -10.61 1.28
N VAL A 309 -17.44 -9.52 0.66
CA VAL A 309 -16.06 -9.46 0.15
C VAL A 309 -15.08 -9.40 1.30
N ILE A 310 -15.33 -8.56 2.31
CA ILE A 310 -14.48 -8.56 3.51
C ILE A 310 -14.44 -9.95 4.15
N GLY A 311 -15.60 -10.57 4.31
CA GLY A 311 -15.76 -11.92 4.85
C GLY A 311 -14.95 -12.96 4.08
N SER A 312 -14.99 -12.94 2.74
CA SER A 312 -14.23 -13.92 1.96
C SER A 312 -12.71 -13.78 2.11
N PHE A 313 -12.17 -12.57 2.29
CA PHE A 313 -10.75 -12.37 2.58
C PHE A 313 -10.37 -12.90 3.98
N PHE A 314 -11.22 -12.72 4.99
CA PHE A 314 -11.02 -13.30 6.32
C PHE A 314 -11.14 -14.83 6.31
N ASP A 315 -12.17 -15.38 5.68
CA ASP A 315 -12.40 -16.83 5.56
C ASP A 315 -11.22 -17.57 4.87
N ASN A 316 -10.41 -16.85 4.09
CA ASN A 316 -9.25 -17.39 3.37
C ASN A 316 -7.90 -16.99 3.99
N ASN A 317 -7.87 -16.35 5.16
CA ASN A 317 -6.64 -15.88 5.81
C ASN A 317 -5.75 -15.02 4.89
N LEU A 318 -6.38 -14.12 4.11
CA LEU A 318 -5.68 -13.27 3.15
C LEU A 318 -5.41 -11.86 3.67
N VAL A 319 -6.06 -11.45 4.75
CA VAL A 319 -5.89 -10.12 5.34
C VAL A 319 -4.52 -10.04 6.01
N ASP A 320 -3.82 -8.91 5.90
CA ASP A 320 -2.60 -8.65 6.67
C ASP A 320 -2.85 -7.61 7.76
N LYS A 321 -3.58 -6.55 7.39
CA LYS A 321 -3.78 -5.36 8.21
C LYS A 321 -5.23 -4.90 8.14
N VAL A 322 -5.73 -4.38 9.26
CA VAL A 322 -7.10 -3.90 9.36
C VAL A 322 -7.11 -2.46 9.83
N PHE A 323 -7.94 -1.63 9.20
CA PHE A 323 -8.32 -0.30 9.65
C PHE A 323 -9.83 -0.23 9.89
N VAL A 324 -10.22 -0.05 11.15
CA VAL A 324 -11.62 0.00 11.58
C VAL A 324 -11.96 1.40 12.03
N PHE A 325 -12.88 2.08 11.35
CA PHE A 325 -13.40 3.36 11.80
C PHE A 325 -14.73 3.15 12.52
N VAL A 326 -14.76 3.45 13.82
CA VAL A 326 -15.93 3.28 14.69
C VAL A 326 -16.55 4.64 14.96
N SER A 327 -17.76 4.84 14.46
CA SER A 327 -18.57 6.03 14.70
C SER A 327 -19.39 5.89 15.98
N PRO A 328 -19.56 6.95 16.80
CA PRO A 328 -20.34 6.92 18.03
C PRO A 328 -21.85 7.03 17.75
N ARG A 329 -22.34 6.22 16.82
CA ARG A 329 -23.75 6.11 16.43
C ARG A 329 -24.24 4.70 16.70
N PHE A 330 -25.53 4.55 17.00
CA PHE A 330 -26.22 3.26 17.04
C PHE A 330 -27.15 3.16 15.84
N LEU A 331 -27.04 2.10 15.05
CA LEU A 331 -27.94 1.87 13.91
C LEU A 331 -29.01 0.80 14.20
N GLY A 332 -28.70 -0.14 15.10
CA GLY A 332 -29.60 -1.21 15.51
C GLY A 332 -29.96 -2.19 14.39
N GLY A 333 -30.99 -3.01 14.65
CA GLY A 333 -31.60 -3.90 13.67
C GLY A 333 -30.71 -5.04 13.14
N LYS A 334 -31.30 -5.82 12.23
CA LYS A 334 -30.61 -6.85 11.44
C LYS A 334 -29.88 -6.24 10.22
N GLY A 335 -29.20 -5.10 10.43
CA GLY A 335 -28.49 -4.36 9.38
C GLY A 335 -27.29 -5.13 8.78
N ALA A 336 -26.61 -4.50 7.83
CA ALA A 336 -25.49 -5.12 7.11
C ALA A 336 -24.35 -5.52 8.06
N LYS A 337 -23.91 -6.79 7.95
CA LYS A 337 -22.77 -7.32 8.70
C LYS A 337 -21.48 -6.70 8.19
N VAL A 338 -20.58 -6.37 9.11
CA VAL A 338 -19.24 -5.85 8.81
C VAL A 338 -18.38 -6.91 8.14
N ILE A 339 -18.31 -8.09 8.76
CA ILE A 339 -17.63 -9.27 8.21
C ILE A 339 -18.73 -10.31 7.95
N GLY A 340 -18.99 -10.56 6.67
CA GLY A 340 -19.90 -11.60 6.18
C GLY A 340 -19.19 -12.95 6.05
N GLY A 341 -19.58 -13.74 5.06
CA GLY A 341 -18.93 -15.02 4.79
C GLY A 341 -19.38 -16.16 5.71
N LYS A 342 -18.56 -17.23 5.74
CA LYS A 342 -18.82 -18.47 6.50
C LYS A 342 -18.68 -18.23 8.00
N GLY A 343 -17.68 -17.44 8.40
CA GLY A 343 -17.37 -17.17 9.80
C GLY A 343 -16.84 -18.38 10.57
N ILE A 344 -16.66 -18.19 11.87
CA ILE A 344 -16.10 -19.20 12.79
C ILE A 344 -17.18 -19.78 13.71
N SER A 345 -17.00 -21.04 14.12
CA SER A 345 -17.94 -21.71 15.02
C SER A 345 -17.62 -21.48 16.50
N LYS A 346 -16.37 -21.17 16.85
CA LYS A 346 -15.92 -20.98 18.23
C LYS A 346 -15.03 -19.75 18.36
N VAL A 347 -15.05 -19.13 19.54
CA VAL A 347 -14.22 -17.95 19.86
C VAL A 347 -12.73 -18.29 19.88
N GLU A 348 -12.35 -19.52 20.21
CA GLU A 348 -10.94 -19.97 20.19
C GLU A 348 -10.33 -19.92 18.78
N ASP A 349 -11.15 -20.06 17.74
CA ASP A 349 -10.76 -19.97 16.33
C ASP A 349 -10.73 -18.51 15.81
N SER A 350 -10.92 -17.52 16.71
CA SER A 350 -10.97 -16.11 16.31
C SER A 350 -9.61 -15.58 15.86
N ILE A 351 -9.64 -14.79 14.80
CA ILE A 351 -8.49 -14.03 14.33
C ILE A 351 -8.26 -12.88 15.32
N LYS A 352 -7.08 -12.88 15.94
CA LYS A 352 -6.64 -11.82 16.86
C LYS A 352 -5.89 -10.74 16.09
N MET A 353 -6.03 -9.50 16.53
CA MET A 353 -5.18 -8.42 16.05
C MET A 353 -3.95 -8.25 16.93
N TYR A 354 -2.81 -7.92 16.30
CA TYR A 354 -1.52 -7.61 16.91
C TYR A 354 -1.15 -6.16 16.63
N ASP A 355 -0.26 -5.60 17.45
CA ASP A 355 0.21 -4.20 17.37
C ASP A 355 -0.92 -3.17 17.22
N VAL A 356 -1.96 -3.39 18.03
CA VAL A 356 -3.20 -2.62 17.97
C VAL A 356 -2.96 -1.21 18.48
N SER A 357 -3.32 -0.23 17.66
CA SER A 357 -3.31 1.19 17.99
C SER A 357 -4.69 1.81 17.73
N ALA A 358 -5.08 2.78 18.55
CA ALA A 358 -6.33 3.50 18.39
C ALA A 358 -6.07 5.01 18.32
N PHE A 359 -6.75 5.67 17.39
CA PHE A 359 -6.59 7.10 17.11
C PHE A 359 -7.97 7.75 17.02
N ARG A 360 -8.10 8.97 17.55
CA ARG A 360 -9.35 9.73 17.48
C ARG A 360 -9.36 10.61 16.24
N PHE A 361 -10.47 10.58 15.49
CA PHE A 361 -10.74 11.41 14.33
C PHE A 361 -12.08 12.11 14.53
N GLU A 362 -12.05 13.37 14.97
CA GLU A 362 -13.24 14.06 15.48
C GLU A 362 -13.95 13.22 16.54
N ASP A 363 -15.12 12.68 16.22
CA ASP A 363 -15.94 11.85 17.09
C ASP A 363 -15.73 10.34 16.85
N ASP A 364 -15.09 9.96 15.75
CA ASP A 364 -14.78 8.56 15.45
C ASP A 364 -13.50 8.08 16.16
N ILE A 365 -13.41 6.77 16.37
CA ILE A 365 -12.18 6.08 16.73
C ILE A 365 -11.74 5.19 15.57
N MET A 366 -10.52 5.38 15.09
CA MET A 366 -9.86 4.48 14.15
C MET A 366 -8.97 3.50 14.91
N ILE A 367 -9.22 2.21 14.75
CA ILE A 367 -8.39 1.12 15.27
C ILE A 367 -7.59 0.55 14.10
N LYS A 368 -6.27 0.49 14.22
CA LYS A 368 -5.38 -0.22 13.27
C LYS A 368 -4.63 -1.36 13.96
N GLY A 369 -4.33 -2.40 13.20
CA GLY A 369 -3.47 -3.50 13.65
C GLY A 369 -3.34 -4.58 12.59
N TYR A 370 -2.54 -5.60 12.89
CA TYR A 370 -2.23 -6.71 11.98
C TYR A 370 -2.96 -7.98 12.40
N VAL A 371 -3.30 -8.86 11.47
CA VAL A 371 -3.93 -10.16 11.81
C VAL A 371 -2.93 -11.29 11.97
N GLU A 372 -1.70 -11.07 11.52
CA GLU A 372 -0.53 -11.91 11.79
C GLU A 372 0.61 -11.00 12.25
N LYS A 373 1.59 -11.51 13.01
CA LYS A 373 2.73 -10.69 13.42
C LYS A 373 3.58 -10.33 12.20
N PRO A 374 3.75 -9.04 11.88
CA PRO A 374 4.63 -8.63 10.79
C PRO A 374 6.08 -8.71 11.28
N TYR A 375 6.77 -9.79 10.91
CA TYR A 375 8.21 -10.06 11.12
C TYR A 375 8.65 -10.46 12.55
#